data_AF-A0A8J6S739-F1
#
_entry.id   AF-A0A8J6S739-F1
#
_cell.length_a   1.000
_cell.length_b   1.000
_cell.length_c   1.000
_cell.angle_alpha   90.00
_cell.angle_beta   90.00
_cell.angle_gamma   90.00
#
_symmetry.space_group_name_H-M   'P 1'
#
loop_
_entity.id
_entity.type
_entity.pdbx_description
1 polymer ?
#
loop_
_entity_poly.entity_id
_entity_poly.type
_entity_poly.pdbx_seq_one_letter_code
_entity_poly.pdbx_strand_id
1 'polypeptide(L)'
;MIGAIAAWVFMAIFRGCDRIFARIAGPIYLRTTLAGLGLGILAVSFPLTRYFGHEELDTVLVGNFSAVFLFTLTLAKMAAIGVTVTGGWRGGFIIPLFFTGACLGKAIAILIPALNPSLAMICTMAALNAAVTRTPISTTLLLTKLANISPLTPILFASLIGFFLAPKAPLIASQLKTQQEAIAE
;
A
#
# COMPACT_ATOMS: atom_id res chain seq x y z
N MET A 1 11.50 8.36 2.97
CA MET A 1 10.80 9.53 2.37
C MET A 1 9.80 9.15 1.30
N ILE A 2 10.23 8.58 0.17
CA ILE A 2 9.33 8.34 -0.97
C ILE A 2 8.17 7.40 -0.61
N GLY A 3 8.44 6.32 0.15
CA GLY A 3 7.36 5.45 0.66
C GLY A 3 6.37 6.17 1.58
N ALA A 4 6.80 7.16 2.36
CA ALA A 4 5.90 7.97 3.18
C ALA A 4 5.02 8.87 2.30
N ILE A 5 5.58 9.53 1.29
CA ILE A 5 4.80 10.33 0.32
C ILE A 5 3.77 9.45 -0.37
N ALA A 6 4.15 8.24 -0.78
CA ALA A 6 3.23 7.28 -1.37
C ALA A 6 2.11 6.84 -0.39
N ALA A 7 2.38 6.78 0.92
CA ALA A 7 1.36 6.53 1.93
C ALA A 7 0.36 7.70 2.06
N TRP A 8 0.82 8.95 1.91
CA TRP A 8 -0.08 10.11 1.84
C TRP A 8 -0.99 10.04 0.61
N VAL A 9 -0.43 9.69 -0.56
CA VAL A 9 -1.20 9.47 -1.79
C VAL A 9 -2.21 8.34 -1.61
N PHE A 10 -1.80 7.21 -1.04
CA PHE A 10 -2.68 6.09 -0.72
C PHE A 10 -3.84 6.52 0.18
N MET A 11 -3.55 7.25 1.26
CA MET A 11 -4.59 7.75 2.19
C MET A 11 -5.54 8.73 1.52
N ALA A 12 -5.07 9.56 0.59
CA ALA A 12 -5.91 10.45 -0.19
C ALA A 12 -6.85 9.66 -1.13
N ILE A 13 -6.32 8.67 -1.85
CA ILE A 13 -7.10 7.76 -2.71
C ILE A 13 -8.14 7.02 -1.88
N PHE A 14 -7.73 6.42 -0.77
CA PHE A 14 -8.60 5.65 0.12
C PHE A 14 -9.78 6.49 0.62
N ARG A 15 -9.53 7.72 1.12
CA ARG A 15 -10.60 8.63 1.57
C ARG A 15 -11.47 9.12 0.41
N GLY A 16 -10.91 9.22 -0.80
CA GLY A 16 -11.65 9.50 -2.02
C GLY A 16 -12.65 8.39 -2.34
N CYS A 17 -12.17 7.14 -2.36
CA CYS A 17 -13.01 5.96 -2.51
C CYS A 17 -14.10 5.90 -1.43
N ASP A 18 -13.72 6.11 -0.16
CA ASP A 18 -14.64 6.08 0.98
C ASP A 18 -15.77 7.11 0.80
N ARG A 19 -15.44 8.35 0.42
CA ARG A 19 -16.44 9.38 0.12
C ARG A 19 -17.35 9.04 -1.06
N ILE A 20 -16.82 8.40 -2.11
CA ILE A 20 -17.61 7.99 -3.26
C ILE A 20 -18.59 6.88 -2.85
N PHE A 21 -18.10 5.86 -2.16
CA PHE A 21 -18.92 4.72 -1.73
C PHE A 21 -19.90 5.08 -0.61
N ALA A 22 -19.60 6.08 0.23
CA ALA A 22 -20.52 6.61 1.24
C ALA A 22 -21.71 7.37 0.62
N ARG A 23 -21.59 7.89 -0.60
CA ARG A 23 -22.70 8.55 -1.32
C ARG A 23 -23.68 7.58 -1.97
N ILE A 24 -23.31 6.31 -2.10
CA ILE A 24 -24.18 5.28 -2.66
C ILE A 24 -25.16 4.84 -1.57
N ALA A 25 -26.34 5.45 -1.56
CA ALA A 25 -27.43 5.04 -0.69
C ALA A 25 -28.00 3.70 -1.17
N GLY A 26 -28.12 2.72 -0.26
CA GLY A 26 -28.70 1.41 -0.57
C GLY A 26 -28.19 0.28 0.31
N PRO A 27 -28.70 -0.95 0.10
CA PRO A 27 -28.22 -2.13 0.81
C PRO A 27 -26.77 -2.45 0.46
N ILE A 28 -26.07 -3.13 1.37
CA ILE A 28 -24.64 -3.43 1.23
C ILE A 28 -24.29 -4.15 -0.09
N TYR A 29 -25.19 -5.00 -0.58
CA TYR A 29 -25.01 -5.76 -1.83
C TYR A 29 -24.81 -4.85 -3.04
N LEU A 30 -25.50 -3.72 -3.13
CA LEU A 30 -25.35 -2.77 -4.24
C LEU A 30 -23.94 -2.18 -4.24
N ARG A 31 -23.45 -1.80 -3.06
CA ARG A 31 -22.12 -1.24 -2.87
C ARG A 31 -21.02 -2.25 -3.21
N THR A 32 -21.16 -3.48 -2.75
CA THR A 32 -20.19 -4.55 -3.03
C THR A 32 -20.19 -4.96 -4.50
N THR A 33 -21.34 -4.98 -5.17
CA THR A 33 -21.44 -5.26 -6.61
C THR A 33 -20.76 -4.17 -7.44
N LEU A 34 -21.01 -2.89 -7.13
CA LEU A 34 -20.34 -1.79 -7.82
C LEU A 34 -18.82 -1.80 -7.60
N ALA A 35 -18.37 -2.12 -6.38
CA ALA A 35 -16.96 -2.31 -6.09
C ALA A 35 -16.38 -3.49 -6.90
N GLY A 36 -17.09 -4.62 -6.97
CA GLY A 36 -16.69 -5.79 -7.75
C GLY A 36 -16.58 -5.48 -9.25
N LEU A 37 -17.52 -4.73 -9.81
CA LEU A 37 -17.46 -4.26 -11.21
C LEU A 37 -16.24 -3.36 -11.44
N GLY A 38 -15.98 -2.41 -10.55
CA GLY A 38 -14.80 -1.56 -10.61
C GLY A 38 -13.48 -2.35 -10.55
N LEU A 39 -13.42 -3.35 -9.66
CA LEU A 39 -12.27 -4.26 -9.56
C LEU A 39 -12.12 -5.12 -10.82
N GLY A 40 -13.22 -5.57 -11.43
CA GLY A 40 -13.20 -6.31 -12.70
C GLY A 40 -12.61 -5.48 -13.84
N ILE A 41 -13.02 -4.22 -13.97
CA ILE A 41 -12.47 -3.29 -14.98
C ILE A 41 -10.98 -3.04 -14.75
N LEU A 42 -10.57 -2.83 -13.50
CA LEU A 42 -9.15 -2.70 -13.14
C LEU A 42 -8.36 -3.97 -13.44
N ALA A 43 -8.92 -5.14 -13.15
CA ALA A 43 -8.27 -6.42 -13.38
C ALA A 43 -8.09 -6.75 -14.87
N VAL A 44 -8.96 -6.26 -15.75
CA VAL A 44 -8.79 -6.38 -17.21
C VAL A 44 -7.72 -5.43 -17.71
N SER A 45 -7.72 -4.18 -17.21
CA SER A 45 -6.80 -3.13 -17.66
C SER A 45 -5.37 -3.33 -17.14
N PHE A 46 -5.22 -3.77 -15.89
CA PHE A 46 -3.95 -4.00 -15.21
C PHE A 46 -3.95 -5.39 -14.55
N PRO A 47 -3.61 -6.46 -15.29
CA PRO A 47 -3.62 -7.83 -14.80
C PRO A 47 -2.87 -8.06 -13.48
N LEU A 48 -1.71 -7.39 -13.32
CA LEU A 48 -0.87 -7.45 -12.12
C LEU A 48 -1.54 -6.87 -10.86
N THR A 49 -2.70 -6.20 -11.01
CA THR A 49 -3.48 -5.70 -9.86
C THR A 49 -4.39 -6.74 -9.22
N ARG A 50 -4.53 -7.93 -9.82
CA ARG A 50 -5.41 -8.99 -9.30
C ARG A 50 -4.98 -9.48 -7.93
N TYR A 51 -5.96 -9.95 -7.16
CA TYR A 51 -5.79 -10.55 -5.83
C TYR A 51 -4.89 -9.69 -4.89
N PHE A 52 -4.18 -10.34 -3.98
CA PHE A 52 -3.28 -9.66 -3.05
C PHE A 52 -1.95 -9.22 -3.70
N GLY A 53 -1.57 -9.82 -4.84
CA GLY A 53 -0.33 -9.50 -5.56
C GLY A 53 0.93 -10.15 -5.00
N HIS A 54 0.83 -11.22 -4.20
CA HIS A 54 2.01 -11.94 -3.70
C HIS A 54 2.69 -12.75 -4.81
N GLU A 55 1.91 -13.51 -5.61
CA GLU A 55 2.43 -14.20 -6.81
C GLU A 55 2.96 -13.21 -7.85
N GLU A 56 2.26 -12.10 -8.03
CA GLU A 56 2.65 -11.05 -8.98
C GLU A 56 3.92 -10.30 -8.57
N LEU A 57 4.32 -10.38 -7.30
CA LEU A 57 5.50 -9.71 -6.79
C LEU A 57 6.78 -10.29 -7.39
N ASP A 58 6.81 -11.60 -7.64
CA ASP A 58 7.93 -12.27 -8.31
C ASP A 58 8.04 -11.82 -9.78
N THR A 59 6.90 -11.69 -10.46
CA THR A 59 6.83 -11.11 -11.81
C THR A 59 7.37 -9.69 -11.81
N VAL A 60 6.99 -8.85 -10.84
CA VAL A 60 7.51 -7.49 -10.70
C VAL A 60 8.99 -7.49 -10.35
N LEU A 61 9.50 -8.45 -9.59
CA LEU A 61 10.91 -8.54 -9.20
C LEU A 61 11.80 -8.85 -10.41
N VAL A 62 11.47 -9.92 -11.16
CA VAL A 62 12.29 -10.44 -12.27
C VAL A 62 11.98 -9.73 -13.60
N GLY A 63 10.74 -9.28 -13.81
CA GLY A 63 10.28 -8.74 -15.08
C GLY A 63 10.89 -7.37 -15.44
N ASN A 64 11.11 -7.12 -16.72
CA ASN A 64 11.59 -5.82 -17.21
C ASN A 64 10.41 -4.90 -17.51
N PHE A 65 10.14 -3.98 -16.59
CA PHE A 65 9.08 -2.99 -16.71
C PHE A 65 9.66 -1.57 -16.78
N SER A 66 8.98 -0.67 -17.49
CA SER A 66 9.35 0.74 -17.48
C SER A 66 8.98 1.39 -16.14
N ALA A 67 9.72 2.41 -15.72
CA ALA A 67 9.42 3.16 -14.50
C ALA A 67 7.99 3.74 -14.55
N VAL A 68 7.57 4.26 -15.70
CA VAL A 68 6.21 4.80 -15.92
C VAL A 68 5.15 3.72 -15.67
N PHE A 69 5.32 2.52 -16.23
CA PHE A 69 4.39 1.42 -16.01
C PHE A 69 4.28 1.06 -14.52
N LEU A 70 5.40 0.96 -13.83
CA LEU A 70 5.42 0.65 -12.40
C LEU A 70 4.73 1.74 -11.56
N PHE A 71 4.91 3.03 -11.87
CA PHE A 71 4.16 4.11 -11.22
C PHE A 71 2.65 4.00 -11.47
N THR A 72 2.24 3.74 -12.71
CA THR A 72 0.80 3.55 -13.02
C THR A 72 0.22 2.34 -12.30
N LEU A 73 0.99 1.25 -12.21
CA LEU A 73 0.59 0.03 -11.52
C LEU A 73 0.46 0.25 -10.00
N THR A 74 1.38 1.00 -9.39
CA THR A 74 1.29 1.42 -7.99
C THR A 74 -0.03 2.16 -7.74
N LEU A 75 -0.37 3.16 -8.56
CA LEU A 75 -1.62 3.92 -8.40
C LEU A 75 -2.87 3.05 -8.63
N ALA A 76 -2.85 2.19 -9.67
CA ALA A 76 -3.94 1.28 -9.97
C ALA A 76 -4.20 0.30 -8.82
N LYS A 77 -3.15 -0.27 -8.21
CA LYS A 77 -3.28 -1.17 -7.07
C LYS A 77 -3.75 -0.42 -5.81
N MET A 78 -3.29 0.81 -5.57
CA MET A 78 -3.81 1.65 -4.48
C MET A 78 -5.31 1.92 -4.62
N ALA A 79 -5.77 2.22 -5.84
CA ALA A 79 -7.20 2.37 -6.14
C ALA A 79 -7.96 1.05 -5.93
N ALA A 80 -7.41 -0.08 -6.37
CA ALA A 80 -8.01 -1.40 -6.14
C ALA A 80 -8.19 -1.70 -4.63
N ILE A 81 -7.19 -1.39 -3.80
CA ILE A 81 -7.30 -1.53 -2.34
C ILE A 81 -8.42 -0.63 -1.80
N GLY A 82 -8.44 0.64 -2.19
CA GLY A 82 -9.48 1.59 -1.78
C GLY A 82 -10.88 1.07 -2.12
N VAL A 83 -11.13 0.74 -3.39
CA VAL A 83 -12.40 0.21 -3.89
C VAL A 83 -12.82 -1.06 -3.16
N THR A 84 -11.89 -1.99 -2.91
CA THR A 84 -12.17 -3.24 -2.20
C THR A 84 -12.66 -2.96 -0.78
N VAL A 85 -11.88 -2.22 0.00
CA VAL A 85 -12.14 -2.01 1.43
C VAL A 85 -13.37 -1.11 1.63
N THR A 86 -13.44 0.02 0.94
CA THR A 86 -14.56 0.98 1.10
C THR A 86 -15.84 0.47 0.44
N GLY A 87 -15.71 -0.42 -0.55
CA GLY A 87 -16.82 -1.13 -1.17
C GLY A 87 -17.53 -2.12 -0.23
N GLY A 88 -16.89 -2.47 0.89
CA GLY A 88 -17.43 -3.42 1.87
C GLY A 88 -16.97 -4.86 1.70
N TRP A 89 -15.96 -5.11 0.86
CA TRP A 89 -15.33 -6.43 0.78
C TRP A 89 -14.43 -6.65 2.00
N ARG A 90 -14.49 -7.86 2.57
CA ARG A 90 -13.62 -8.24 3.68
C ARG A 90 -12.25 -8.60 3.13
N GLY A 91 -11.22 -7.85 3.50
CA GLY A 91 -9.85 -8.10 3.05
C GLY A 91 -8.83 -7.27 3.82
N GLY A 92 -7.59 -7.75 3.83
CA GLY A 92 -6.45 -7.02 4.36
C GLY A 92 -5.76 -6.18 3.29
N PHE A 93 -5.08 -5.11 3.71
CA PHE A 93 -4.35 -4.21 2.81
C PHE A 93 -2.82 -4.29 2.97
N ILE A 94 -2.30 -5.03 3.94
CA ILE A 94 -0.85 -5.12 4.22
C ILE A 94 -0.06 -5.69 3.01
N ILE A 95 -0.45 -6.86 2.50
CA ILE A 95 0.23 -7.48 1.34
C ILE A 95 0.09 -6.62 0.07
N PRO A 96 -1.10 -6.11 -0.29
CA PRO A 96 -1.23 -5.14 -1.38
C PRO A 96 -0.39 -3.88 -1.22
N LEU A 97 -0.18 -3.39 0.01
CA LEU A 97 0.71 -2.26 0.30
C LEU A 97 2.18 -2.65 0.07
N PHE A 98 2.59 -3.86 0.42
CA PHE A 98 3.90 -4.36 0.04
C PHE A 98 4.07 -4.42 -1.47
N PHE A 99 3.08 -4.91 -2.21
CA PHE A 99 3.15 -4.91 -3.67
C PHE A 99 3.30 -3.50 -4.27
N THR A 100 2.50 -2.54 -3.80
CA THR A 100 2.59 -1.13 -4.26
C THR A 100 3.94 -0.51 -3.91
N GLY A 101 4.46 -0.78 -2.71
CA GLY A 101 5.78 -0.35 -2.27
C GLY A 101 6.90 -0.96 -3.10
N ALA A 102 6.82 -2.25 -3.44
CA ALA A 102 7.79 -2.94 -4.28
C ALA A 102 7.82 -2.35 -5.70
N CYS A 103 6.65 -2.16 -6.34
CA CYS A 103 6.56 -1.52 -7.65
C CYS A 103 7.20 -0.13 -7.64
N LEU A 104 6.89 0.67 -6.63
CA LEU A 104 7.43 2.02 -6.47
C LEU A 104 8.95 2.02 -6.26
N GLY A 105 9.46 1.15 -5.39
CA GLY A 105 10.90 1.02 -5.14
C GLY A 105 11.67 0.59 -6.38
N LYS A 106 11.11 -0.34 -7.17
CA LYS A 106 11.69 -0.75 -8.45
C LYS A 106 11.69 0.40 -9.47
N ALA A 107 10.60 1.18 -9.55
CA ALA A 107 10.55 2.35 -10.42
C ALA A 107 11.63 3.38 -10.06
N ILE A 108 11.87 3.62 -8.77
CA ILE A 108 12.91 4.52 -8.28
C ILE A 108 14.31 4.01 -8.62
N ALA A 109 14.55 2.71 -8.46
CA ALA A 109 15.85 2.10 -8.81
C ALA A 109 16.16 2.20 -10.31
N ILE A 110 15.14 2.17 -11.18
CA ILE A 110 15.32 2.43 -12.63
C ILE A 110 15.72 3.89 -12.88
N LEU A 111 15.12 4.84 -12.15
CA LEU A 111 15.42 6.27 -12.29
C LEU A 111 16.77 6.67 -11.66
N ILE A 112 17.23 5.93 -10.66
CA ILE A 112 18.50 6.15 -9.96
C ILE A 112 19.34 4.87 -10.07
N PRO A 113 20.09 4.68 -11.17
CA PRO A 113 20.78 3.42 -11.45
C PRO A 113 21.83 3.01 -10.41
N ALA A 114 22.30 3.94 -9.58
CA ALA A 114 23.24 3.67 -8.49
C ALA A 114 22.61 2.93 -7.30
N LEU A 115 21.27 2.85 -7.23
CA LEU A 115 20.56 2.25 -6.10
C LEU A 115 20.36 0.74 -6.32
N ASN A 116 20.65 -0.07 -5.31
CA ASN A 116 20.32 -1.50 -5.35
C ASN A 116 18.78 -1.69 -5.43
N PRO A 117 18.24 -2.32 -6.50
CA PRO A 117 16.80 -2.44 -6.69
C PRO A 117 16.09 -3.17 -5.56
N SER A 118 16.64 -4.29 -5.08
CA SER A 118 16.05 -5.09 -4.00
C SER A 118 15.96 -4.30 -2.70
N LEU A 119 17.01 -3.55 -2.35
CA LEU A 119 17.00 -2.69 -1.17
C LEU A 119 15.99 -1.53 -1.32
N ALA A 120 15.91 -0.93 -2.51
CA ALA A 120 14.94 0.11 -2.80
C ALA A 120 13.51 -0.38 -2.58
N MET A 121 13.18 -1.54 -3.16
CA MET A 121 11.87 -2.20 -3.04
C MET A 121 11.52 -2.49 -1.58
N ILE A 122 12.40 -3.15 -0.82
CA ILE A 122 12.09 -3.53 0.57
C ILE A 122 11.96 -2.29 1.46
N CYS A 123 12.81 -1.27 1.29
CA CYS A 123 12.72 -0.04 2.06
C CYS A 123 11.43 0.75 1.74
N THR A 124 11.00 0.81 0.49
CA THR A 124 9.73 1.46 0.13
C THR A 124 8.52 0.66 0.61
N MET A 125 8.57 -0.67 0.56
CA MET A 125 7.57 -1.55 1.19
C MET A 125 7.42 -1.25 2.69
N ALA A 126 8.55 -1.20 3.40
CA ALA A 126 8.57 -0.96 4.85
C ALA A 126 8.03 0.43 5.21
N ALA A 127 8.54 1.47 4.53
CA ALA A 127 8.15 2.84 4.78
C ALA A 127 6.66 3.09 4.48
N LEU A 128 6.16 2.58 3.34
CA LEU A 128 4.77 2.74 2.96
C LEU A 128 3.84 2.00 3.94
N ASN A 129 4.11 0.73 4.22
CA ASN A 129 3.25 -0.07 5.08
C ASN A 129 3.23 0.49 6.50
N ALA A 130 4.38 0.79 7.09
CA ALA A 130 4.45 1.33 8.44
C ALA A 130 3.81 2.72 8.58
N ALA A 131 3.85 3.55 7.54
CA ALA A 131 3.16 4.83 7.51
C ALA A 131 1.63 4.67 7.53
N VAL A 132 1.11 3.66 6.84
CA VAL A 132 -0.35 3.40 6.77
C VAL A 132 -0.85 2.65 8.00
N THR A 133 -0.15 1.60 8.44
CA THR A 133 -0.58 0.72 9.52
C THR A 133 -0.22 1.24 10.91
N ARG A 134 0.73 2.18 10.99
CA ARG A 134 1.35 2.64 12.23
C ARG A 134 2.01 1.53 13.05
N THR A 135 2.56 0.52 12.38
CA THR A 135 3.21 -0.64 13.04
C THR A 135 4.65 -0.85 12.55
N PRO A 136 5.62 0.02 12.94
CA PRO A 136 6.96 -0.02 12.38
C PRO A 136 7.75 -1.29 12.74
N ILE A 137 7.66 -1.75 13.99
CA ILE A 137 8.36 -2.96 14.45
C ILE A 137 7.79 -4.20 13.75
N SER A 138 6.46 -4.33 13.71
CA SER A 138 5.78 -5.47 13.05
C SER A 138 6.09 -5.51 11.55
N THR A 139 6.03 -4.35 10.87
CA THR A 139 6.36 -4.25 9.44
C THR A 139 7.79 -4.68 9.15
N THR A 140 8.74 -4.24 9.98
CA THR A 140 10.15 -4.60 9.86
C THR A 140 10.36 -6.10 10.01
N LEU A 141 9.78 -6.70 11.05
CA LEU A 141 9.89 -8.13 11.32
C LEU A 141 9.28 -8.98 10.20
N LEU A 142 8.10 -8.59 9.73
CA LEU A 142 7.39 -9.28 8.65
C LEU A 142 8.22 -9.27 7.36
N LEU A 143 8.72 -8.11 6.94
CA LEU A 143 9.55 -8.01 5.72
C LEU A 143 10.88 -8.74 5.85
N THR A 144 11.52 -8.68 7.01
CA THR A 144 12.78 -9.41 7.26
C THR A 144 12.58 -10.91 7.11
N LYS A 145 11.43 -11.44 7.55
CA LYS A 145 11.09 -12.86 7.38
C LYS A 145 10.70 -13.24 5.95
N LEU A 146 9.96 -12.38 5.27
CA LEU A 146 9.51 -12.65 3.90
C LEU A 146 10.64 -12.53 2.87
N ALA A 147 11.57 -11.60 3.06
CA ALA A 147 12.63 -11.33 2.09
C ALA A 147 13.80 -12.32 2.17
N ASN A 148 13.90 -13.16 3.21
CA ASN A 148 15.03 -14.07 3.47
C ASN A 148 16.45 -13.42 3.36
N ILE A 149 16.53 -12.07 3.36
CA ILE A 149 17.76 -11.32 3.05
C ILE A 149 17.97 -10.17 4.05
N SER A 150 19.20 -10.14 4.55
CA SER A 150 19.93 -9.11 5.31
C SER A 150 19.86 -7.73 4.62
N PRO A 151 19.30 -6.64 5.21
CA PRO A 151 19.63 -6.21 6.58
C PRO A 151 18.43 -5.61 7.35
N LEU A 152 18.22 -6.03 8.60
CA LEU A 152 17.17 -5.51 9.49
C LEU A 152 17.25 -3.99 9.66
N THR A 153 18.47 -3.44 9.72
CA THR A 153 18.75 -2.04 10.01
C THR A 153 18.10 -1.04 9.02
N PRO A 154 18.35 -1.08 7.69
CA PRO A 154 17.70 -0.16 6.76
C PRO A 154 16.20 -0.37 6.66
N ILE A 155 15.69 -1.60 6.82
CA ILE A 155 14.25 -1.85 6.85
C ILE A 155 13.63 -1.14 8.05
N LEU A 156 14.25 -1.24 9.22
CA LEU A 156 13.82 -0.57 10.44
C LEU A 156 13.84 0.96 10.25
N PHE A 157 14.93 1.53 9.75
CA PHE A 157 15.01 2.98 9.50
C PHE A 157 13.97 3.44 8.49
N ALA A 158 13.79 2.72 7.38
CA ALA A 158 12.77 3.05 6.39
C ALA A 158 11.36 3.00 7.02
N SER A 159 11.10 1.97 7.82
CA SER A 159 9.84 1.78 8.54
C SER A 159 9.58 2.88 9.57
N LEU A 160 10.60 3.29 10.33
CA LEU A 160 10.51 4.39 11.31
C LEU A 160 10.27 5.73 10.61
N ILE A 161 10.99 6.02 9.52
CA ILE A 161 10.78 7.23 8.72
C ILE A 161 9.34 7.25 8.17
N GLY A 162 8.85 6.12 7.67
CA GLY A 162 7.45 5.97 7.25
C GLY A 162 6.48 6.27 8.38
N PHE A 163 6.70 5.67 9.54
CA PHE A 163 5.87 5.86 10.73
C PHE A 163 5.84 7.32 11.22
N PHE A 164 7.00 7.98 11.35
CA PHE A 164 7.06 9.36 11.84
C PHE A 164 6.48 10.38 10.85
N LEU A 165 6.52 10.08 9.55
CA LEU A 165 5.94 10.91 8.51
C LEU A 165 4.52 10.47 8.13
N ALA A 166 3.92 9.57 8.91
CA ALA A 166 2.57 9.09 8.66
C ALA A 166 1.55 10.24 8.71
N PRO A 167 0.49 10.20 7.89
CA PRO A 167 -0.62 11.13 8.00
C PRO A 167 -1.22 11.15 9.42
N LYS A 168 -1.54 12.36 9.92
CA LYS A 168 -2.07 12.56 11.29
C LYS A 168 -3.38 11.81 11.56
N ALA A 169 -4.21 11.62 10.53
CA ALA A 169 -5.43 10.84 10.62
C ALA A 169 -5.14 9.36 10.31
N PRO A 170 -5.23 8.45 11.30
CA PRO A 170 -5.06 7.02 11.08
C PRO A 170 -6.17 6.46 10.19
N LEU A 171 -5.83 5.41 9.44
CA LEU A 171 -6.80 4.67 8.62
C LEU A 171 -7.65 3.71 9.47
N ILE A 172 -7.06 3.14 10.51
CA ILE A 172 -7.68 2.11 11.32
C ILE A 172 -8.53 2.77 12.40
N ALA A 173 -9.82 2.44 12.43
CA ALA A 173 -10.78 3.03 13.36
C ALA A 173 -10.42 2.84 14.84
N SER A 174 -9.84 1.68 15.21
CA SER A 174 -9.39 1.45 16.59
C SER A 174 -8.24 2.38 17.00
N GLN A 175 -7.38 2.79 16.05
CA GLN A 175 -6.30 3.74 16.30
C GLN A 175 -6.80 5.17 16.48
N LEU A 176 -7.96 5.52 15.91
CA LEU A 176 -8.61 6.81 16.14
C LEU A 176 -9.04 6.96 17.60
N LYS A 177 -9.62 5.91 18.19
CA LYS A 177 -10.14 5.93 19.56
C LYS A 177 -9.01 6.15 20.59
N THR A 178 -7.93 5.37 20.48
CA THR A 178 -6.77 5.50 21.38
C THR A 178 -6.08 6.87 21.26
N GLN A 179 -6.03 7.43 20.04
CA GLN A 179 -5.46 8.77 19.84
C GLN A 179 -6.34 9.87 20.44
N GLN A 180 -7.67 9.72 20.42
CA GLN A 180 -8.58 10.66 21.07
C GLN A 180 -8.49 10.60 22.60
N GLU A 181 -8.39 9.39 23.16
CA GLU A 181 -8.17 9.18 24.60
C GLU A 181 -6.86 9.84 25.06
N ALA A 182 -5.76 9.65 24.33
CA ALA A 182 -4.46 10.25 24.64
C ALA A 182 -4.37 11.78 24.47
N ILE A 183 -5.33 12.42 23.80
CA ILE A 183 -5.41 13.90 23.68
C ILE A 183 -6.33 14.50 24.76
N ALA A 184 -7.20 13.67 25.35
CA ALA A 184 -8.13 14.10 26.40
C ALA A 184 -7.50 14.06 27.81
N GLU A 185 -6.36 13.38 27.98
CA GLU A 185 -5.50 13.37 29.18
C GLU A 185 -4.45 14.49 29.13
#